data_AF-A0A1I7G5R0-F1
#
_entry.id   AF-A0A1I7G5R0-F1
#
_cell.length_a   1.000
_cell.length_b   1.000
_cell.length_c   1.000
_cell.angle_alpha   90.00
_cell.angle_beta   90.00
_cell.angle_gamma   90.00
#
_symmetry.space_group_name_H-M   'P 1'
#
loop_
_entity.id
_entity.type
_entity.pdbx_description
1 polymer ?
#
loop_
_entity_poly.entity_id
_entity_poly.type
_entity_poly.pdbx_seq_one_letter_code
_entity_poly.pdbx_strand_id
1 'polypeptide(L)'
;MTKQFLKYAVPSALAMFVSSLYTVIDGIFVGQGVGDLALAAVNVIMPFTIMLFGIASMFAVGGGALVSKYVGAKDEDLAIEVFRQVFKFLLIFSVIISVVCVIFARPLASILGATDNILNLATDYLRFYAMFCIPNLIGIALNSFVRNDGKPKLAMASTIL
;
A
#
# COMPACT_ATOMS: atom_id res chain seq x y z
N MET A 1 -16.89 29.18 0.70
CA MET A 1 -15.49 28.74 0.53
C MET A 1 -14.87 28.29 1.85
N THR A 2 -14.58 29.18 2.81
CA THR A 2 -13.80 28.88 4.03
C THR A 2 -14.46 27.89 5.00
N LYS A 3 -15.79 27.98 5.21
CA LYS A 3 -16.54 27.01 6.04
C LYS A 3 -16.55 25.59 5.46
N GLN A 4 -16.59 25.46 4.13
CA GLN A 4 -16.53 24.16 3.44
C GLN A 4 -15.10 23.60 3.46
N PHE A 5 -14.11 24.47 3.22
CA PHE A 5 -12.70 24.11 3.32
C PHE A 5 -12.35 23.58 4.72
N LEU A 6 -12.71 24.31 5.80
CA LEU A 6 -12.49 23.84 7.17
C LEU A 6 -13.26 22.55 7.50
N LYS A 7 -14.46 22.37 6.95
CA LYS A 7 -15.26 21.15 7.14
C LYS A 7 -14.65 19.91 6.50
N TYR A 8 -13.78 20.04 5.48
CA TYR A 8 -13.03 18.92 4.88
C TYR A 8 -11.58 18.84 5.37
N ALA A 9 -10.92 19.97 5.58
CA ALA A 9 -9.54 20.05 6.00
C ALA A 9 -9.36 19.58 7.45
N VAL A 10 -10.26 19.97 8.38
CA VAL A 10 -10.14 19.57 9.79
C VAL A 10 -10.28 18.05 9.97
N PRO A 11 -11.29 17.36 9.40
CA PRO A 11 -11.36 15.90 9.48
C PRO A 11 -10.18 15.20 8.81
N SER A 12 -9.71 15.73 7.67
CA SER A 12 -8.56 15.15 6.96
C SER A 12 -7.27 15.28 7.77
N ALA A 13 -7.03 16.45 8.36
CA ALA A 13 -5.88 16.68 9.24
C ALA A 13 -5.95 15.80 10.50
N LEU A 14 -7.14 15.63 11.09
CA LEU A 14 -7.35 14.75 12.23
C LEU A 14 -7.11 13.28 11.84
N ALA A 15 -7.58 12.84 10.68
CA ALA A 15 -7.36 11.49 10.17
C ALA A 15 -5.87 11.20 9.93
N MET A 16 -5.14 12.16 9.34
CA MET A 16 -3.68 12.05 9.20
C MET A 16 -2.98 12.01 10.56
N PHE A 17 -3.41 12.82 11.52
CA PHE A 17 -2.86 12.82 12.88
C PHE A 17 -3.07 11.48 13.59
N VAL A 18 -4.27 10.91 13.51
CA VAL A 18 -4.59 9.59 14.05
C VAL A 18 -3.76 8.51 13.35
N SER A 19 -3.61 8.57 12.03
CA SER A 19 -2.77 7.64 11.26
C SER A 19 -1.30 7.68 11.70
N SER A 20 -0.76 8.87 11.96
CA SER A 20 0.61 9.03 12.47
C SER A 20 0.75 8.48 13.88
N LEU A 21 -0.24 8.71 14.76
CA LEU A 21 -0.26 8.10 16.10
C LEU A 21 -0.30 6.58 16.02
N TYR A 22 -1.11 6.00 15.13
CA TYR A 22 -1.13 4.56 14.91
C TYR A 22 0.24 4.03 14.49
N THR A 23 0.95 4.72 13.59
CA THR A 23 2.30 4.32 13.16
C THR A 23 3.29 4.35 14.31
N VAL A 24 3.21 5.36 15.19
CA VAL A 24 4.06 5.45 16.39
C VAL A 24 3.72 4.35 17.38
N ILE A 25 2.43 4.10 17.63
CA ILE A 25 1.97 3.03 18.52
C ILE A 25 2.43 1.67 17.99
N ASP A 26 2.26 1.39 16.70
CA ASP A 26 2.72 0.16 16.06
C ASP A 26 4.25 0.00 16.23
N GLY A 27 5.02 1.06 16.01
CA GLY A 27 6.46 1.09 16.27
C GLY A 27 6.83 0.83 17.74
N ILE A 28 6.06 1.36 18.70
CA ILE A 28 6.25 1.12 20.13
C ILE A 28 5.90 -0.32 20.49
N PHE A 29 4.81 -0.88 19.96
CA PHE A 29 4.42 -2.28 20.18
C PHE A 29 5.43 -3.25 19.58
N VAL A 30 5.97 -2.97 18.40
CA VAL A 30 7.04 -3.77 17.78
C VAL A 30 8.34 -3.63 18.58
N GLY A 31 8.71 -2.42 19.01
CA GLY A 31 9.92 -2.16 19.79
C GLY A 31 9.88 -2.77 21.19
N GLN A 32 8.79 -2.62 21.93
CA GLN A 32 8.64 -3.14 23.30
C GLN A 32 8.21 -4.62 23.34
N GLY A 33 7.46 -5.10 22.34
CA GLY A 33 6.94 -6.47 22.29
C GLY A 33 7.90 -7.47 21.66
N VAL A 34 8.66 -7.07 20.63
CA VAL A 34 9.57 -7.95 19.88
C VAL A 34 11.05 -7.59 20.11
N GLY A 35 11.32 -6.35 20.54
CA GLY A 35 12.64 -5.85 20.91
C GLY A 35 13.23 -4.84 19.92
N ASP A 36 14.20 -4.05 20.37
CA ASP A 36 14.82 -2.96 19.57
C ASP A 36 15.43 -3.45 18.24
N LEU A 37 15.95 -4.68 18.22
CA LEU A 37 16.47 -5.32 17.00
C LEU A 37 15.39 -5.56 15.94
N ALA A 38 14.15 -5.85 16.36
CA ALA A 38 13.00 -6.03 15.46
C ALA A 38 12.59 -4.71 14.84
N LEU A 39 12.51 -3.66 15.66
CA LEU A 39 12.19 -2.33 15.17
C LEU A 39 13.26 -1.81 14.19
N ALA A 40 14.55 -2.08 14.47
CA ALA A 40 15.64 -1.77 13.55
C ALA A 40 15.51 -2.54 12.22
N ALA A 41 15.21 -3.84 12.27
CA ALA A 41 15.00 -4.65 11.08
C ALA A 41 13.84 -4.13 10.20
N VAL A 42 12.72 -3.72 10.81
CA VAL A 42 11.57 -3.13 10.10
C VAL A 42 11.95 -1.80 9.44
N ASN A 43 12.68 -0.93 10.16
CA ASN A 43 13.10 0.37 9.63
C ASN A 43 14.05 0.23 8.44
N VAL A 44 14.95 -0.74 8.45
CA VAL A 44 15.86 -1.03 7.32
C VAL A 44 15.07 -1.48 6.08
N ILE A 45 13.94 -2.16 6.25
CA ILE A 45 13.09 -2.64 5.16
C ILE A 45 12.13 -1.56 4.65
N MET A 46 11.81 -0.57 5.46
CA MET A 46 10.84 0.48 5.14
C MET A 46 11.04 1.16 3.77
N PRO A 47 12.27 1.49 3.29
CA PRO A 47 12.46 2.08 1.97
C PRO A 47 11.92 1.20 0.84
N PHE A 48 12.08 -0.12 0.98
CA PHE A 48 11.56 -1.09 0.03
C PHE A 48 10.03 -1.11 0.02
N THR A 49 9.41 -1.10 1.20
CA THR A 49 7.95 -1.01 1.34
C THR A 49 7.38 0.26 0.74
N ILE A 50 8.01 1.42 0.98
CA ILE A 50 7.61 2.70 0.41
C ILE A 50 7.74 2.70 -1.12
N MET A 51 8.80 2.10 -1.67
CA MET A 51 8.98 1.98 -3.11
C MET A 51 7.82 1.17 -3.75
N LEU A 52 7.46 0.04 -3.16
CA LEU A 52 6.33 -0.77 -3.62
C LEU A 52 5.00 0.00 -3.53
N PHE A 53 4.78 0.71 -2.42
CA PHE A 53 3.61 1.55 -2.24
C PHE A 53 3.55 2.67 -3.30
N GLY A 54 4.69 3.26 -3.64
CA GLY A 54 4.82 4.27 -4.68
C GLY A 54 4.43 3.75 -6.07
N ILE A 55 4.92 2.56 -6.43
CA ILE A 55 4.54 1.91 -7.70
C ILE A 55 3.04 1.59 -7.71
N ALA A 56 2.52 1.00 -6.63
CA ALA A 56 1.09 0.69 -6.51
C ALA A 56 0.23 1.96 -6.64
N SER A 57 0.62 3.04 -5.96
CA SER A 57 -0.06 4.34 -6.03
C SER A 57 0.02 4.96 -7.42
N MET A 58 1.14 4.82 -8.13
CA MET A 58 1.28 5.31 -9.51
C MET A 58 0.25 4.66 -10.43
N PHE A 59 0.10 3.33 -10.37
CA PHE A 59 -0.90 2.61 -11.17
C PHE A 59 -2.33 2.89 -10.71
N ALA A 60 -2.55 3.02 -9.40
CA ALA A 60 -3.86 3.29 -8.85
C ALA A 60 -4.39 4.68 -9.22
N VAL A 61 -3.54 5.71 -9.11
CA VAL A 61 -3.90 7.09 -9.45
C VAL A 61 -3.95 7.28 -10.98
N GLY A 62 -2.95 6.77 -11.70
CA GLY A 62 -2.91 6.86 -13.16
C GLY A 62 -4.05 6.09 -13.82
N GLY A 63 -4.28 4.85 -13.38
CA GLY A 63 -5.41 4.04 -13.83
C GLY A 63 -6.75 4.65 -13.42
N GLY A 64 -6.86 5.18 -12.19
CA GLY A 64 -8.04 5.88 -11.71
C GLY A 64 -8.43 7.07 -12.57
N ALA A 65 -7.45 7.90 -12.95
CA ALA A 65 -7.69 9.06 -13.82
C ALA A 65 -8.20 8.66 -15.22
N LEU A 66 -7.67 7.59 -15.80
CA LEU A 66 -8.14 7.04 -17.07
C LEU A 66 -9.58 6.50 -16.95
N VAL A 67 -9.88 5.75 -15.90
CA VAL A 67 -11.24 5.24 -15.63
C VAL A 67 -12.22 6.40 -15.47
N SER A 68 -11.90 7.41 -14.65
CA SER A 68 -12.73 8.60 -14.46
C SER A 68 -12.98 9.37 -15.78
N LYS A 69 -12.02 9.37 -16.71
CA LYS A 69 -12.19 9.99 -18.04
C LYS A 69 -13.27 9.26 -18.87
N TYR A 70 -13.24 7.93 -18.92
CA TYR A 70 -14.20 7.14 -19.70
C TYR A 70 -15.59 7.12 -19.05
N VAL A 71 -15.66 7.04 -17.71
CA VAL A 71 -16.91 7.19 -16.96
C VAL A 71 -17.54 8.56 -17.22
N GLY A 72 -16.74 9.64 -17.21
CA GLY A 72 -17.20 10.98 -17.55
C GLY A 72 -17.69 11.13 -19.00
N ALA A 73 -17.17 10.32 -19.92
CA ALA A 73 -17.59 10.26 -21.31
C ALA A 73 -18.83 9.37 -21.56
N LYS A 74 -19.42 8.76 -20.50
CA LYS A 74 -20.50 7.76 -20.57
C LYS A 74 -20.13 6.49 -21.33
N ASP A 75 -18.84 6.17 -21.42
CA ASP A 75 -18.35 4.94 -22.03
C ASP A 75 -17.95 3.96 -20.93
N GLU A 76 -18.96 3.28 -20.38
CA GLU A 76 -18.79 2.36 -19.24
C GLU A 76 -18.00 1.10 -19.63
N ASP A 77 -18.14 0.64 -20.88
CA ASP A 77 -17.43 -0.55 -21.38
C ASP A 77 -15.91 -0.34 -21.41
N LEU A 78 -15.46 0.80 -21.96
CA LEU A 78 -14.04 1.16 -21.95
C LEU A 78 -13.52 1.41 -20.52
N ALA A 79 -14.33 1.99 -19.64
CA ALA A 79 -13.95 2.19 -18.24
C ALA A 79 -13.68 0.87 -17.51
N ILE A 80 -14.56 -0.13 -17.71
CA ILE A 80 -14.41 -1.48 -17.13
C ILE A 80 -13.18 -2.19 -17.71
N GLU A 81 -12.94 -2.05 -19.02
CA GLU A 81 -11.79 -2.67 -19.67
C GLU A 81 -10.46 -2.14 -19.13
N VAL A 82 -10.34 -0.82 -18.98
CA VAL A 82 -9.15 -0.18 -18.39
C VAL A 82 -8.96 -0.59 -16.94
N PHE A 83 -10.02 -0.58 -16.13
CA PHE A 83 -9.95 -1.02 -14.74
C PHE A 83 -9.45 -2.47 -14.64
N ARG A 84 -10.02 -3.37 -15.44
CA ARG A 84 -9.63 -4.78 -15.49
C ARG A 84 -8.18 -4.96 -15.91
N GLN A 85 -7.68 -4.15 -16.84
CA GLN A 85 -6.28 -4.20 -17.28
C GLN A 85 -5.33 -3.75 -16.16
N VAL A 86 -5.65 -2.64 -15.48
CA VAL A 86 -4.85 -2.13 -14.35
C VAL A 86 -4.85 -3.13 -13.19
N PHE A 87 -6.01 -3.71 -12.87
CA PHE A 87 -6.15 -4.72 -11.82
C PHE A 87 -5.33 -5.99 -12.14
N LYS A 88 -5.43 -6.52 -13.37
CA LYS A 88 -4.64 -7.67 -13.80
C LYS A 88 -3.13 -7.38 -13.72
N PHE A 89 -2.71 -6.19 -14.14
CA PHE A 89 -1.32 -5.79 -14.07
C PHE A 89 -0.81 -5.73 -12.63
N LEU A 90 -1.56 -5.09 -11.72
CA LEU A 90 -1.23 -5.04 -10.29
C LEU A 90 -1.17 -6.43 -9.66
N LEU A 91 -2.10 -7.32 -10.01
CA LEU A 91 -2.11 -8.70 -9.52
C LEU A 91 -0.84 -9.43 -9.98
N ILE A 92 -0.53 -9.41 -11.27
CA ILE A 92 0.69 -10.04 -11.83
C ILE A 92 1.95 -9.43 -11.18
N PHE A 93 2.01 -8.10 -11.07
CA PHE A 93 3.12 -7.39 -10.46
C PHE A 93 3.31 -7.79 -8.99
N SER A 94 2.23 -7.88 -8.22
CA SER A 94 2.28 -8.28 -6.81
C SER A 94 2.73 -9.73 -6.62
N VAL A 95 2.35 -10.64 -7.53
CA VAL A 95 2.81 -12.04 -7.51
C VAL A 95 4.30 -12.10 -7.84
N ILE A 96 4.74 -11.39 -8.89
CA ILE A 96 6.16 -11.33 -9.26
C ILE A 96 6.98 -10.78 -8.10
N ILE A 97 6.55 -9.66 -7.50
CA ILE A 97 7.30 -9.04 -6.41
C ILE A 97 7.33 -9.94 -5.18
N SER A 98 6.24 -10.63 -4.85
CA SER A 98 6.17 -11.56 -3.73
C SER A 98 7.17 -12.71 -3.92
N VAL A 99 7.21 -13.32 -5.10
CA VAL A 99 8.16 -14.40 -5.42
C VAL A 99 9.61 -13.90 -5.35
N VAL A 100 9.89 -12.72 -5.92
CA VAL A 100 11.23 -12.11 -5.85
C VAL A 100 11.62 -11.82 -4.40
N CYS A 101 10.70 -11.29 -3.58
CA CYS A 101 10.97 -11.02 -2.16
C CYS A 101 11.27 -12.30 -1.40
N VAL A 102 10.56 -13.42 -1.64
CA VAL A 102 10.80 -14.68 -0.92
C VAL A 102 12.14 -15.29 -1.31
N ILE A 103 12.49 -15.30 -2.59
CA ILE A 103 13.73 -15.91 -3.11
C ILE A 103 14.95 -15.05 -2.74
N PHE A 104 14.84 -13.73 -2.91
CA PHE A 104 15.93 -12.78 -2.69
C PHE A 104 15.84 -12.05 -1.33
N ALA A 105 15.09 -12.60 -0.37
CA ALA A 105 14.86 -11.95 0.94
C ALA A 105 16.17 -11.54 1.64
N ARG A 106 17.12 -12.48 1.69
CA ARG A 106 18.41 -12.32 2.37
C ARG A 106 19.33 -11.30 1.69
N PRO A 107 19.58 -11.38 0.36
CA PRO A 107 20.37 -10.36 -0.32
C PRO A 107 19.68 -8.98 -0.35
N LEU A 108 18.34 -8.92 -0.45
CA LEU A 108 17.61 -7.65 -0.34
C LEU A 108 17.81 -7.01 1.04
N ALA A 109 17.66 -7.78 2.11
CA ALA A 109 17.91 -7.29 3.48
C ALA A 109 19.36 -6.78 3.63
N SER A 110 20.35 -7.49 3.07
CA SER A 110 21.76 -7.07 3.11
C SER A 110 22.00 -5.76 2.33
N ILE A 111 21.45 -5.61 1.13
CA ILE A 111 21.57 -4.39 0.30
C ILE A 111 20.93 -3.19 0.98
N LEU A 112 19.81 -3.40 1.68
CA LEU A 112 19.13 -2.34 2.42
C LEU A 112 19.88 -1.90 3.69
N GLY A 113 20.95 -2.60 4.07
CA GLY A 113 21.82 -2.25 5.19
C GLY A 113 21.60 -3.09 6.45
N ALA A 114 21.00 -4.27 6.34
CA ALA A 114 20.86 -5.17 7.49
C ALA A 114 22.21 -5.75 7.91
N THR A 115 22.65 -5.44 9.14
CA THR A 115 23.81 -6.04 9.80
C THR A 115 23.53 -7.49 10.22
N ASP A 116 24.55 -8.33 10.44
CA ASP A 116 24.40 -9.75 10.80
C ASP A 116 23.43 -10.01 11.97
N ASN A 117 23.40 -9.11 12.96
CA ASN A 117 22.52 -9.22 14.13
C ASN A 117 21.02 -9.03 13.81
N ILE A 118 20.69 -8.31 12.73
CA ILE A 118 19.32 -8.02 12.31
C ILE A 118 18.96 -8.69 10.98
N LEU A 119 19.91 -9.30 10.28
CA LEU A 119 19.74 -9.89 8.95
C LEU A 119 18.69 -11.01 8.94
N ASN A 120 18.68 -11.88 9.94
CA ASN A 120 17.69 -12.96 10.05
C ASN A 120 16.29 -12.40 10.28
N LEU A 121 16.17 -11.43 11.18
CA LEU A 121 14.90 -10.80 11.53
C LEU A 121 14.34 -9.96 10.37
N ALA A 122 15.20 -9.27 9.65
CA ALA A 122 14.86 -8.55 8.43
C ALA A 122 14.41 -9.51 7.32
N THR A 123 15.11 -10.64 7.16
CA THR A 123 14.73 -11.68 6.17
C THR A 123 13.36 -12.28 6.48
N ASP A 124 13.09 -12.60 7.75
CA ASP A 124 11.80 -13.12 8.17
C ASP A 124 10.69 -12.09 7.97
N TYR A 125 10.92 -10.83 8.34
CA TYR A 125 9.97 -9.76 8.07
C TYR A 125 9.69 -9.59 6.58
N LEU A 126 10.71 -9.65 5.71
CA LEU A 126 10.52 -9.58 4.26
C LEU A 126 9.66 -10.72 3.72
N ARG A 127 9.82 -11.94 4.27
CA ARG A 127 9.04 -13.13 3.89
C ARG A 127 7.59 -13.02 4.33
N PHE A 128 7.35 -12.58 5.57
CA PHE A 128 6.00 -12.31 6.04
C PHE A 128 5.35 -11.20 5.21
N TYR A 129 6.07 -10.11 4.97
CA TYR A 129 5.60 -9.02 4.14
C TYR A 129 5.26 -9.48 2.71
N ALA A 130 6.07 -10.35 2.11
CA ALA A 130 5.82 -10.90 0.77
C ALA A 130 4.49 -11.67 0.68
N MET A 131 4.08 -12.37 1.73
CA MET A 131 2.80 -13.07 1.80
C MET A 131 1.61 -12.08 1.85
N PHE A 132 1.77 -10.98 2.59
CA PHE A 132 0.76 -9.91 2.67
C PHE A 132 0.85 -8.88 1.56
N CYS A 133 1.86 -8.94 0.70
CA CYS A 133 2.12 -7.98 -0.37
C CYS A 133 0.97 -7.95 -1.40
N ILE A 134 0.43 -9.12 -1.76
CA ILE A 134 -0.65 -9.27 -2.73
C ILE A 134 -1.93 -8.55 -2.29
N PRO A 135 -2.53 -8.88 -1.12
CA PRO A 135 -3.74 -8.18 -0.67
C PRO A 135 -3.46 -6.70 -0.36
N ASN A 136 -2.25 -6.34 0.08
CA ASN A 136 -1.90 -4.96 0.37
C ASN A 136 -1.89 -4.08 -0.90
N LEU A 137 -1.17 -4.47 -1.95
CA LEU A 137 -1.13 -3.71 -3.20
C LEU A 137 -2.50 -3.59 -3.87
N ILE A 138 -3.27 -4.68 -3.85
CA ILE A 138 -4.64 -4.68 -4.40
C ILE A 138 -5.54 -3.77 -3.57
N GLY A 139 -5.46 -3.82 -2.24
CA GLY A 139 -6.23 -2.97 -1.34
C GLY A 139 -5.96 -1.47 -1.57
N ILE A 140 -4.70 -1.09 -1.75
CA ILE A 140 -4.30 0.29 -2.07
C ILE A 140 -4.92 0.75 -3.39
N ALA A 141 -4.84 -0.11 -4.42
CA ALA A 141 -5.39 0.20 -5.72
C ALA A 141 -6.91 0.39 -5.65
N LEU A 142 -7.63 -0.56 -5.04
CA LEU A 142 -9.07 -0.50 -4.88
C LEU A 142 -9.52 0.73 -4.08
N ASN A 143 -8.81 1.07 -2.99
CA ASN A 143 -9.12 2.25 -2.18
C ASN A 143 -9.02 3.55 -3.01
N SER A 144 -7.97 3.67 -3.81
CA SER A 144 -7.78 4.79 -4.74
C SER A 144 -8.83 4.81 -5.84
N PHE A 145 -9.14 3.69 -6.49
CA PHE A 145 -10.18 3.63 -7.53
C PHE A 145 -11.54 4.06 -6.99
N VAL A 146 -11.92 3.62 -5.80
CA VAL A 146 -13.23 3.97 -5.23
C VAL A 146 -13.30 5.43 -4.80
N ARG A 147 -12.19 6.01 -4.32
CA ARG A 147 -12.12 7.46 -4.09
C ARG A 147 -12.31 8.27 -5.37
N ASN A 148 -11.84 7.76 -6.52
CA ASN A 148 -11.96 8.44 -7.81
C ASN A 148 -13.35 8.27 -8.45
N ASP A 149 -14.08 7.20 -8.16
CA ASP A 149 -15.36 6.88 -8.83
C ASP A 149 -16.61 7.48 -8.15
N GLY A 150 -16.46 8.16 -7.01
CA GLY A 150 -17.57 8.83 -6.31
C GLY A 150 -18.68 7.90 -5.78
N LYS A 151 -18.52 6.56 -5.90
CA LYS A 151 -19.45 5.52 -5.42
C LYS A 151 -18.83 4.70 -4.26
N PRO A 152 -18.80 5.24 -3.03
CA PRO A 152 -18.17 4.60 -1.85
C PRO A 152 -18.77 3.25 -1.43
N LYS A 153 -19.94 2.84 -1.95
CA LYS A 153 -20.59 1.56 -1.61
C LYS A 153 -19.90 0.33 -2.21
N LEU A 154 -19.20 0.45 -3.35
CA LEU A 154 -18.46 -0.67 -3.95
C LEU A 154 -17.05 -0.85 -3.32
N ALA A 155 -16.47 0.21 -2.72
CA ALA A 155 -15.26 0.08 -1.87
C ALA A 155 -15.52 -0.84 -0.70
N MET A 156 -16.61 -0.60 0.02
CA MET A 156 -16.93 -1.36 1.22
C MET A 156 -17.10 -2.85 0.88
N ALA A 157 -17.70 -3.19 -0.26
CA ALA A 157 -17.82 -4.57 -0.68
C ALA A 157 -16.47 -5.22 -1.05
N SER A 158 -15.50 -4.45 -1.59
CA SER A 158 -14.20 -4.98 -2.03
C SER A 158 -13.14 -5.02 -0.92
N THR A 159 -13.29 -4.22 0.14
CA THR A 159 -12.42 -4.31 1.33
C THR A 159 -12.87 -5.43 2.28
N ILE A 160 -14.10 -5.93 2.12
CA ILE A 160 -14.70 -6.96 2.98
C ILE A 160 -14.61 -8.38 2.36
N LEU A 161 -14.40 -8.50 1.05
CA LEU A 161 -14.19 -9.76 0.31
C LEU A 161 -12.71 -10.04 0.10
#